data_AF-A0A938AYW1-F1
#
_entry.id   AF-A0A938AYW1-F1
#
_cell.length_a   1.000
_cell.length_b   1.000
_cell.length_c   1.000
_cell.angle_alpha   90.00
_cell.angle_beta   90.00
_cell.angle_gamma   90.00
#
_symmetry.space_group_name_H-M   'P 1'
#
loop_
_entity.id
_entity.type
_entity.pdbx_description
1 polymer ?
#
loop_
_entity_poly.entity_id
_entity_poly.type
_entity_poly.pdbx_seq_one_letter_code
_entity_poly.pdbx_strand_id
1 'polypeptide(L)'
;GYFGRPELEITFELENIKQVKVLKDAPCGSTRYVAEGLMGIWERDAVEKSGLLHHQYPCLATMVKDQEFDDTLMHRGGLMTKLAVEKGIKEAKGTKSD
;
A
#
# COMPACT_ATOMS: atom_id res chain seq x y z
N GLY A 1 8.93 14.30 -4.31
CA GLY A 1 9.20 14.43 -2.87
C GLY A 1 9.22 13.05 -2.24
N TYR A 2 10.04 12.85 -1.21
CA TYR A 2 10.30 11.54 -0.59
C TYR A 2 9.13 10.99 0.23
N PHE A 3 8.34 11.88 0.85
CA PHE A 3 7.22 11.52 1.70
C PHE A 3 5.91 12.12 1.19
N GLY A 4 4.78 11.49 1.51
CA GLY A 4 3.44 11.99 1.23
C GLY A 4 2.45 10.87 0.95
N ARG A 5 1.58 11.07 -0.04
CA ARG A 5 0.69 10.02 -0.52
C ARG A 5 1.51 8.85 -1.08
N PRO A 6 1.31 7.60 -0.63
CA PRO A 6 2.13 6.49 -1.08
C PRO A 6 2.12 6.28 -2.59
N GLU A 7 3.28 5.99 -3.17
CA GLU A 7 3.47 5.63 -4.58
C GLU A 7 4.42 4.43 -4.67
N LEU A 8 4.00 3.41 -5.41
CA LEU A 8 4.67 2.11 -5.49
C LEU A 8 4.84 1.69 -6.95
N GLU A 9 5.99 1.10 -7.25
CA GLU A 9 6.25 0.37 -8.49
C GLU A 9 6.32 -1.12 -8.13
N ILE A 10 5.47 -1.94 -8.75
CA ILE A 10 5.32 -3.37 -8.44
C ILE A 10 5.78 -4.19 -9.64
N THR A 11 6.56 -5.24 -9.40
CA THR A 11 6.90 -6.23 -10.41
C THR A 11 6.39 -7.61 -9.98
N PHE A 12 5.99 -8.42 -10.95
CA PHE A 12 5.46 -9.75 -10.71
C PHE A 12 6.39 -10.84 -11.25
N GLU A 13 6.39 -11.98 -10.58
CA GLU A 13 6.85 -13.26 -11.11
C GLU A 13 5.65 -14.17 -11.22
N LEU A 14 5.26 -14.48 -12.46
CA LEU A 14 3.93 -15.04 -12.77
C LEU A 14 2.83 -14.12 -12.21
N GLU A 15 2.16 -14.55 -11.16
CA GLU A 15 1.06 -13.84 -10.51
C GLU A 15 1.41 -13.39 -9.08
N ASN A 16 2.62 -13.71 -8.60
CA ASN A 16 3.08 -13.32 -7.26
C ASN A 16 3.93 -12.04 -7.35
N ILE A 17 3.85 -11.20 -6.33
CA ILE A 17 4.67 -9.98 -6.23
C ILE A 17 6.13 -10.39 -6.06
N LYS A 18 6.97 -10.03 -7.03
CA LYS A 18 8.41 -10.26 -7.00
C LYS A 18 9.15 -9.13 -6.31
N GLN A 19 8.71 -7.89 -6.52
CA GLN A 19 9.32 -6.71 -5.92
C GLN A 19 8.29 -5.59 -5.74
N VAL A 20 8.41 -4.84 -4.65
CA VAL A 20 7.69 -3.58 -4.44
C VAL A 20 8.72 -2.48 -4.14
N LYS A 21 8.86 -1.54 -5.08
CA LYS A 21 9.73 -0.37 -4.92
C LYS A 21 8.90 0.82 -4.45
N VAL A 22 9.29 1.41 -3.33
CA VAL A 22 8.63 2.59 -2.77
C VAL A 22 9.17 3.84 -3.45
N LEU A 23 8.35 4.52 -4.25
CA LEU A 23 8.69 5.77 -4.91
C LEU A 23 8.43 6.98 -3.99
N LYS A 24 7.39 6.88 -3.15
CA LYS A 24 7.03 7.86 -2.13
C LYS A 24 6.47 7.14 -0.91
N ASP A 25 7.07 7.40 0.24
CA ASP A 25 6.69 6.74 1.50
C ASP A 25 5.65 7.57 2.26
N ALA A 26 4.85 6.91 3.11
CA ALA A 26 4.11 7.62 4.13
C ALA A 26 5.12 8.23 5.13
N PRO A 27 4.86 9.41 5.70
CA PRO A 27 5.78 10.04 6.67
C PRO A 27 6.00 9.18 7.91
N CYS A 28 5.05 8.29 8.24
CA CYS A 28 5.19 7.35 9.33
C CYS A 28 6.01 6.10 8.98
N GLY A 29 6.41 5.86 7.72
CA GLY A 29 7.16 4.67 7.29
C GLY A 29 6.32 3.42 7.04
N SER A 30 5.00 3.50 7.18
CA SER A 30 4.09 2.35 6.97
C SER A 30 4.13 1.80 5.55
N THR A 31 4.41 2.63 4.53
CA THR A 31 4.43 2.17 3.14
C THR A 31 5.56 1.19 2.90
N ARG A 32 6.75 1.43 3.48
CA ARG A 32 7.89 0.52 3.38
C ARG A 32 7.64 -0.81 4.09
N TYR A 33 7.09 -0.77 5.30
CA TYR A 33 6.71 -1.99 6.02
C TYR A 33 5.72 -2.84 5.21
N VAL A 34 4.72 -2.20 4.62
CA VAL A 34 3.74 -2.89 3.77
C VAL A 34 4.40 -3.42 2.50
N ALA A 35 5.28 -2.66 1.84
CA ALA A 35 5.99 -3.09 0.64
C ALA A 35 6.82 -4.37 0.89
N GLU A 36 7.54 -4.42 2.01
CA GLU A 36 8.30 -5.60 2.43
C GLU A 36 7.40 -6.81 2.68
N GLY A 37 6.25 -6.62 3.35
CA GLY A 37 5.29 -7.68 3.66
C GLY A 37 4.47 -8.20 2.47
N LEU A 38 4.50 -7.51 1.32
CA LEU A 38 3.80 -7.92 0.11
C LEU A 38 4.63 -8.84 -0.80
N MET A 39 5.93 -9.00 -0.54
CA MET A 39 6.80 -9.89 -1.31
C MET A 39 6.29 -11.33 -1.26
N GLY A 40 6.13 -11.96 -2.42
CA GLY A 40 5.61 -13.34 -2.57
C GLY A 40 4.09 -13.47 -2.40
N ILE A 41 3.36 -12.37 -2.16
CA ILE A 41 1.89 -12.39 -2.08
C ILE A 41 1.29 -12.45 -3.48
N TRP A 42 0.21 -13.22 -3.63
CA TRP A 42 -0.52 -13.34 -4.87
C TRP A 42 -1.23 -12.03 -5.23
N GLU A 43 -1.20 -11.62 -6.49
CA GLU A 43 -1.67 -10.31 -6.95
C GLU A 43 -3.12 -9.98 -6.53
N ARG A 44 -3.99 -11.00 -6.51
CA ARG A 44 -5.40 -10.86 -6.16
C ARG A 44 -5.63 -10.59 -4.68
N ASP A 45 -4.68 -10.99 -3.83
CA ASP A 45 -4.76 -10.88 -2.37
C ASP A 45 -4.00 -9.65 -1.86
N ALA A 46 -3.13 -9.06 -2.69
CA ALA A 46 -2.21 -7.99 -2.31
C ALA A 46 -2.90 -6.74 -1.74
N VAL A 47 -4.04 -6.31 -2.30
CA VAL A 47 -4.76 -5.13 -1.81
C VAL A 47 -5.32 -5.37 -0.41
N GLU A 48 -5.94 -6.52 -0.16
CA GLU A 48 -6.43 -6.87 1.18
C GLU A 48 -5.27 -7.01 2.17
N LYS A 49 -4.22 -7.75 1.77
CA LYS A 49 -3.03 -7.98 2.59
C LYS A 49 -2.34 -6.69 2.98
N SER A 50 -2.30 -5.70 2.09
CA SER A 50 -1.72 -4.37 2.36
C SER A 50 -2.45 -3.63 3.48
N GLY A 51 -3.77 -3.76 3.57
CA GLY A 51 -4.56 -3.20 4.67
C GLY A 51 -4.23 -3.89 5.99
N LEU A 52 -4.17 -5.22 6.01
CA LEU A 52 -3.81 -5.99 7.21
C LEU A 52 -2.39 -5.65 7.72
N LEU A 53 -1.42 -5.55 6.81
CA LEU A 53 -0.07 -5.12 7.15
C LEU A 53 -0.05 -3.69 7.72
N HIS A 54 -0.85 -2.78 7.16
CA HIS A 54 -0.96 -1.42 7.72
C HIS A 54 -1.50 -1.43 9.15
N HIS A 55 -2.49 -2.26 9.46
CA HIS A 55 -2.99 -2.44 10.83
C HIS A 55 -1.95 -3.04 11.79
N GLN A 56 -1.03 -3.85 11.29
CA GLN A 56 0.06 -4.44 12.09
C GLN A 56 1.21 -3.45 12.34
N TYR A 57 1.36 -2.45 11.47
CA TYR A 57 2.35 -1.39 11.63
C TYR A 57 2.00 -0.51 12.86
N PRO A 58 2.97 -0.11 13.69
CA PRO A 58 2.75 0.77 14.85
C PRO A 58 2.45 2.23 14.42
N CYS A 59 1.35 2.42 13.70
CA CYS A 59 0.91 3.73 13.22
C CYS A 59 0.46 4.60 14.41
N LEU A 60 0.90 5.86 14.42
CA LEU A 60 0.49 6.85 15.43
C LEU A 60 -0.80 7.58 15.06
N ALA A 61 -1.41 7.27 13.92
CA ALA A 61 -2.70 7.84 13.53
C ALA A 61 -3.79 7.37 14.49
N THR A 62 -4.68 8.29 14.86
CA THR A 62 -5.75 7.99 15.83
C THR A 62 -6.75 6.97 15.29
N MET A 63 -7.19 6.08 16.19
CA MET A 63 -8.33 5.18 16.01
C MET A 63 -9.66 5.81 16.46
N VAL A 64 -9.63 7.03 17.00
CA VAL A 64 -10.85 7.78 17.28
C VAL A 64 -11.46 8.19 15.95
N LYS A 65 -12.78 7.99 15.83
CA LYS A 65 -13.53 8.39 14.64
C LYS A 65 -13.48 9.90 14.49
N ASP A 66 -13.00 10.34 13.35
CA ASP A 66 -13.02 11.73 12.93
C ASP A 66 -14.39 12.07 12.36
N GLN A 67 -14.97 13.20 12.78
CA GLN A 67 -16.33 13.60 12.37
C GLN A 67 -16.41 14.05 10.92
N GLU A 68 -15.34 14.65 10.37
CA GLU A 68 -15.32 15.14 8.99
C GLU A 68 -15.24 13.97 8.00
N PHE A 69 -14.48 12.94 8.37
CA PHE A 69 -14.27 11.78 7.51
C PHE A 69 -15.26 10.64 7.70
N ASP A 70 -16.04 10.66 8.78
CA ASP A 70 -16.87 9.54 9.26
C ASP A 70 -16.07 8.22 9.40
N ASP A 71 -14.76 8.33 9.66
CA ASP A 71 -13.82 7.21 9.77
C ASP A 71 -12.60 7.62 10.63
N THR A 72 -11.68 6.71 10.91
CA THR A 72 -10.46 6.98 11.67
C THR A 72 -9.32 7.43 10.75
N LEU A 73 -8.40 8.27 11.24
CA LEU A 73 -7.22 8.66 10.46
C LEU A 73 -6.33 7.45 10.13
N MET A 74 -6.31 6.44 11.00
CA MET A 74 -5.61 5.18 10.74
C MET A 74 -6.21 4.44 9.54
N HIS A 75 -7.54 4.24 9.49
CA HIS A 75 -8.19 3.61 8.34
C HIS A 75 -8.01 4.43 7.06
N ARG A 76 -8.05 5.76 7.14
CA ARG A 76 -7.73 6.63 6.00
C ARG A 76 -6.30 6.41 5.49
N GLY A 77 -5.32 6.30 6.38
CA GLY A 77 -3.93 5.95 6.05
C GLY A 77 -3.82 4.56 5.41
N GLY A 78 -4.52 3.57 5.96
CA GLY A 78 -4.63 2.23 5.40
C GLY A 78 -5.25 2.23 4.00
N LEU A 79 -6.32 3.00 3.79
CA LEU A 79 -6.95 3.16 2.47
C LEU A 79 -5.99 3.77 1.46
N MET A 80 -5.22 4.81 1.83
CA MET A 80 -4.22 5.39 0.92
C MET A 80 -3.15 4.37 0.52
N THR A 81 -2.77 3.49 1.44
CA THR A 81 -1.85 2.38 1.16
C THR A 81 -2.47 1.36 0.20
N LYS A 82 -3.71 0.93 0.45
CA LYS A 82 -4.46 0.01 -0.42
C LYS A 82 -4.60 0.55 -1.84
N LEU A 83 -4.93 1.84 -1.98
CA LEU A 83 -5.05 2.51 -3.27
C LEU A 83 -3.71 2.60 -4.01
N ALA A 84 -2.60 2.81 -3.30
CA ALA A 84 -1.26 2.83 -3.91
C ALA A 84 -0.86 1.44 -4.42
N VAL A 85 -1.17 0.38 -3.66
CA VAL A 85 -0.96 -1.01 -4.10
C VAL A 85 -1.82 -1.33 -5.31
N GLU A 86 -3.12 -1.03 -5.26
CA GLU A 86 -4.05 -1.25 -6.38
C GLU A 86 -3.57 -0.52 -7.65
N LYS A 87 -3.14 0.73 -7.52
CA LYS A 87 -2.57 1.51 -8.62
C LYS A 87 -1.31 0.84 -9.18
N GLY A 88 -0.36 0.45 -8.33
CA GLY A 88 0.88 -0.22 -8.75
C GLY A 88 0.61 -1.54 -9.48
N ILE A 89 -0.38 -2.32 -9.03
CA ILE A 89 -0.82 -3.55 -9.71
C ILE A 89 -1.38 -3.22 -11.10
N LYS A 90 -2.24 -2.20 -11.22
CA LYS A 90 -2.83 -1.77 -12.50
C LYS A 90 -1.76 -1.31 -13.48
N GLU A 91 -0.81 -0.50 -13.03
CA GLU A 91 0.30 -0.02 -13.86
C GLU A 91 1.18 -1.18 -14.33
N ALA A 92 1.59 -2.08 -13.44
CA ALA A 92 2.40 -3.25 -13.79
C ALA A 92 1.72 -4.21 -14.80
N LYS A 93 0.39 -4.29 -14.77
CA LYS A 93 -0.39 -5.06 -15.75
C LYS A 93 -0.64 -4.29 -17.05
N GLY A 94 -0.82 -2.98 -16.97
CA GLY A 94 -1.06 -2.10 -18.12
C GLY A 94 0.17 -1.96 -19.02
N THR A 95 1.37 -2.10 -18.48
CA THR A 95 2.63 -2.09 -19.26
C THR A 95 2.86 -3.39 -20.06
N LYS A 96 1.94 -4.37 -20.04
CA LYS A 96 2.00 -5.57 -20.92
C LYS A 96 1.42 -5.32 -22.32
N SER A 97 1.64 -4.13 -22.88
CA SER A 97 1.38 -3.85 -24.31
C SER A 97 2.73 -3.53 -24.98
N ASP A 98 2.98 -4.27 -26.07
CA ASP A 98 4.15 -4.34 -26.96
C ASP A 98 5.24 -5.39 -26.62
#